data_AF-A0A8T6N5Y1-F1
#
_entry.id   AF-A0A8T6N5Y1-F1
#
_cell.length_a   1.000
_cell.length_b   1.000
_cell.length_c   1.000
_cell.angle_alpha   90.00
_cell.angle_beta   90.00
_cell.angle_gamma   90.00
#
_symmetry.space_group_name_H-M   'P 1'
#
loop_
_entity.id
_entity.type
_entity.pdbx_description
1 polymer ?
#
loop_
_entity_poly.entity_id
_entity_poly.type
_entity_poly.pdbx_seq_one_letter_code
_entity_poly.pdbx_strand_id
1 'polypeptide(L)'
;MLYSDIASLHEHYYYGRKNPLKDALRGADDKHILDLATILFAERCEVWSFAKMVSHVARTTEVFPDVVLDVVKTKEGLIENLVSESGNAKRWSVSKAASMMIAFTKQTSPITFLDIAKQINQVEARLFWRTVLGARKRITKETFLRAVLRNGVDESVFVRGRLLGDNIELHDAIHTMLHTPERFNDDSFTIYVPRRVKAWKNTLNLTDYNGGLCQLIEGKGNRVIEHTDDCVVEKSKEGQIYDVFFPDEPDLSLIDRLSRLGGPDVLMPISIPSWSTIEDWAEQNTVRFPNTSPYDVQEEGAHILVLDYHIHPVRLSWYKAGEIDVEMGIEVLDGTDFFQVGSVRTTNLDDTSYVYRALKRYDVNELPNVGVKYELPPHTCVVMSISSPSFNTTEMCFEHAIFHQIENNMGIGDLTQLVDMMVME
;
A
#
# COMPACT_ATOMS: atom_id res chain seq x y z
N MET A 1 -7.57 -33.19 -6.02
CA MET A 1 -6.13 -32.89 -5.90
C MET A 1 -5.56 -33.60 -4.66
N LEU A 2 -4.47 -34.34 -4.80
CA LEU A 2 -3.82 -35.02 -3.66
C LEU A 2 -2.87 -34.07 -2.93
N TYR A 3 -2.71 -34.29 -1.63
CA TYR A 3 -1.81 -33.49 -0.81
C TYR A 3 -0.34 -33.75 -1.16
N SER A 4 0.02 -34.99 -1.47
CA SER A 4 1.38 -35.40 -1.84
C SER A 4 1.89 -34.65 -3.07
N ASP A 5 1.03 -34.46 -4.07
CA ASP A 5 1.37 -33.73 -5.29
C ASP A 5 1.76 -32.28 -4.96
N ILE A 6 0.97 -31.62 -4.11
CA ILE A 6 1.24 -30.25 -3.67
C ILE A 6 2.49 -30.18 -2.79
N ALA A 7 2.69 -31.13 -1.88
CA ALA A 7 3.88 -31.18 -1.03
C ALA A 7 5.16 -31.33 -1.86
N SER A 8 5.17 -32.22 -2.86
CA SER A 8 6.30 -32.40 -3.78
C SER A 8 6.55 -31.18 -4.66
N LEU A 9 5.49 -30.56 -5.21
CA LEU A 9 5.64 -29.34 -6.00
C LEU A 9 6.13 -28.16 -5.15
N HIS A 10 5.67 -28.06 -3.91
CA HIS A 10 6.17 -27.08 -2.95
C HIS A 10 7.65 -27.33 -2.61
N GLU A 11 8.06 -28.59 -2.47
CA GLU A 11 9.48 -28.93 -2.27
C GLU A 11 10.35 -28.55 -3.48
N HIS A 12 9.88 -28.78 -4.71
CA HIS A 12 10.57 -28.29 -5.91
C HIS A 12 10.65 -26.77 -5.97
N TYR A 13 9.56 -26.08 -5.64
CA TYR A 13 9.53 -24.63 -5.52
C TYR A 13 10.54 -24.17 -4.46
N TYR A 14 10.59 -24.90 -3.35
CA TYR A 14 11.54 -24.67 -2.28
C TYR A 14 12.99 -24.77 -2.77
N TYR A 15 13.32 -25.67 -3.70
CA TYR A 15 14.66 -25.73 -4.32
C TYR A 15 14.85 -24.83 -5.57
N GLY A 16 13.94 -23.90 -5.83
CA GLY A 16 14.07 -22.87 -6.86
C GLY A 16 13.35 -23.15 -8.18
N ARG A 17 12.68 -24.31 -8.35
CA ARG A 17 11.87 -24.61 -9.54
C ARG A 17 10.45 -24.07 -9.35
N LYS A 18 10.23 -22.81 -9.72
CA LYS A 18 9.00 -22.07 -9.37
C LYS A 18 7.75 -22.43 -10.20
N ASN A 19 7.90 -22.66 -11.50
CA ASN A 19 6.74 -22.78 -12.42
C ASN A 19 5.80 -23.96 -12.15
N PRO A 20 6.27 -25.18 -11.82
CA PRO A 20 5.39 -26.34 -11.65
C PRO A 20 4.33 -26.16 -10.55
N LEU A 21 4.68 -25.52 -9.43
CA LEU A 21 3.71 -25.23 -8.38
C LEU A 21 2.69 -24.19 -8.85
N LYS A 22 3.13 -23.12 -9.52
CA LYS A 22 2.23 -22.07 -10.05
C LYS A 22 1.23 -22.64 -11.06
N ASP A 23 1.68 -23.53 -11.93
CA ASP A 23 0.82 -24.16 -12.93
C ASP A 23 -0.22 -25.09 -12.28
N ALA A 24 0.18 -25.84 -11.24
CA ALA A 24 -0.76 -26.66 -10.46
C ALA A 24 -1.78 -25.82 -9.69
N LEU A 25 -1.38 -24.68 -9.15
CA LEU A 25 -2.27 -23.71 -8.49
C LEU A 25 -3.27 -23.09 -9.48
N ARG A 26 -2.81 -22.75 -10.69
CA ARG A 26 -3.65 -22.21 -11.78
C ARG A 26 -4.70 -23.21 -12.22
N GLY A 27 -4.37 -24.50 -12.24
CA GLY A 27 -5.29 -25.58 -12.59
C GLY A 27 -6.18 -26.09 -11.44
N ALA A 28 -6.12 -25.49 -10.24
CA ALA A 28 -6.88 -25.98 -9.09
C ALA A 28 -8.35 -25.55 -9.12
N ASP A 29 -9.27 -26.51 -8.92
CA ASP A 29 -10.71 -26.22 -8.75
C ASP A 29 -10.98 -25.22 -7.62
N ASP A 30 -12.04 -24.41 -7.78
CA ASP A 30 -12.42 -23.36 -6.83
C ASP A 30 -12.59 -23.84 -5.39
N LYS A 31 -13.20 -25.02 -5.23
CA LYS A 31 -13.42 -25.66 -3.94
C LYS A 31 -12.13 -25.98 -3.17
N HIS A 32 -10.98 -26.05 -3.84
CA HIS A 32 -9.70 -26.41 -3.22
C HIS A 32 -8.83 -25.19 -2.88
N ILE A 33 -9.12 -23.98 -3.40
CA ILE A 33 -8.22 -22.82 -3.23
C ILE A 33 -8.04 -22.48 -1.76
N LEU A 34 -9.13 -22.44 -0.99
CA LEU A 34 -9.07 -22.09 0.42
C LEU A 34 -8.34 -23.16 1.25
N ASP A 35 -8.47 -24.43 0.85
CA ASP A 35 -7.70 -25.52 1.44
C ASP A 35 -6.21 -25.41 1.11
N LEU A 36 -5.86 -25.04 -0.12
CA LEU A 36 -4.48 -24.76 -0.52
C LEU A 36 -3.91 -23.55 0.23
N ALA A 37 -4.69 -22.49 0.41
CA ALA A 37 -4.31 -21.34 1.22
C ALA A 37 -4.05 -21.74 2.69
N THR A 38 -4.88 -22.64 3.24
CA THR A 38 -4.66 -23.19 4.59
C THR A 38 -3.34 -23.98 4.65
N ILE A 39 -3.08 -24.85 3.67
CA ILE A 39 -1.90 -25.72 3.64
C ILE A 39 -0.60 -24.94 3.44
N LEU A 40 -0.61 -23.92 2.60
CA LEU A 40 0.59 -23.14 2.26
C LEU A 40 0.80 -21.96 3.21
N PHE A 41 -0.28 -21.42 3.79
CA PHE A 41 -0.23 -20.16 4.53
C PHE A 41 -0.76 -20.20 5.96
N ALA A 42 -1.31 -21.32 6.43
CA ALA A 42 -1.97 -21.46 7.73
C ALA A 42 -3.20 -20.56 7.91
N GLU A 43 -3.85 -20.10 6.83
CA GLU A 43 -4.86 -19.03 6.87
C GLU A 43 -6.08 -19.31 7.78
N ARG A 44 -6.40 -20.58 8.06
CA ARG A 44 -7.50 -20.99 8.96
C ARG A 44 -6.98 -21.74 10.20
N CYS A 45 -5.69 -21.63 10.48
CA CYS A 45 -5.00 -22.37 11.52
C CYS A 45 -4.33 -21.42 12.50
N GLU A 46 -4.26 -21.82 13.77
CA GLU A 46 -3.42 -21.11 14.73
C GLU A 46 -1.96 -21.51 14.45
N VAL A 47 -1.12 -20.55 14.09
CA VAL A 47 0.33 -20.80 13.96
C VAL A 47 0.90 -21.03 15.34
N TRP A 48 1.48 -22.20 15.57
CA TRP A 48 2.03 -22.54 16.87
C TRP A 48 3.44 -21.98 17.01
N SER A 49 3.70 -21.36 18.17
CA SER A 49 5.06 -20.99 18.54
C SER A 49 5.93 -22.23 18.72
N PHE A 50 7.24 -22.05 18.57
CA PHE A 50 8.22 -23.10 18.83
C PHE A 50 8.04 -23.72 20.23
N ALA A 51 7.89 -22.87 21.26
CA ALA A 51 7.65 -23.31 22.63
C ALA A 51 6.34 -24.11 22.77
N LYS A 52 5.25 -23.67 22.14
CA LYS A 52 3.96 -24.37 22.19
C LYS A 52 4.05 -25.78 21.59
N MET A 53 4.72 -25.92 20.45
CA MET A 53 4.94 -27.23 19.83
C MET A 53 5.85 -28.11 20.69
N VAL A 54 6.93 -27.56 21.25
CA VAL A 54 7.81 -28.28 22.19
C VAL A 54 7.03 -28.83 23.38
N SER A 55 6.21 -28.00 24.04
CA SER A 55 5.35 -28.45 25.14
C SER A 55 4.35 -29.52 24.71
N HIS A 56 3.80 -29.41 23.49
CA HIS A 56 2.91 -30.42 22.95
C HIS A 56 3.61 -31.76 22.70
N VAL A 57 4.82 -31.74 22.13
CA VAL A 57 5.66 -32.93 21.94
C VAL A 57 6.00 -33.55 23.30
N ALA A 58 6.52 -32.75 24.23
CA ALA A 58 6.89 -33.18 25.57
C ALA A 58 5.74 -33.89 26.31
N ARG A 59 4.54 -33.30 26.25
CA ARG A 59 3.32 -33.90 26.81
C ARG A 59 2.95 -35.21 26.14
N THR A 60 3.08 -35.29 24.82
CA THR A 60 2.72 -36.48 24.03
C THR A 60 3.69 -37.64 24.27
N THR A 61 4.97 -37.35 24.48
CA THR A 61 6.02 -38.34 24.70
C THR A 61 6.33 -38.58 26.19
N GLU A 62 5.58 -37.95 27.10
CA GLU A 62 5.76 -38.06 28.56
C GLU A 62 7.17 -37.69 29.05
N VAL A 63 7.77 -36.66 28.46
CA VAL A 63 9.09 -36.11 28.86
C VAL A 63 8.98 -34.64 29.26
N PHE A 64 10.01 -34.12 29.93
CA PHE A 64 10.07 -32.69 30.26
C PHE A 64 10.36 -31.84 29.00
N PRO A 65 9.75 -30.64 28.88
CA PRO A 65 10.03 -29.72 27.76
C PRO A 65 11.51 -29.41 27.55
N ASP A 66 12.29 -29.30 28.64
CA ASP A 66 13.72 -29.01 28.58
C ASP A 66 14.51 -30.11 27.85
N VAL A 67 14.11 -31.38 28.02
CA VAL A 67 14.72 -32.51 27.31
C VAL A 67 14.46 -32.41 25.82
N VAL A 68 13.25 -31.99 25.42
CA VAL A 68 12.91 -31.77 24.02
C VAL A 68 13.72 -30.60 23.44
N LEU A 69 13.86 -29.50 24.19
CA LEU A 69 14.65 -28.33 23.79
C LEU A 69 16.12 -28.68 23.57
N ASP A 70 16.71 -29.49 24.45
CA ASP A 70 18.09 -29.95 24.35
C ASP A 70 18.37 -30.76 23.07
N VAL A 71 17.38 -31.53 22.60
CA VAL A 71 17.47 -32.32 21.38
C VAL A 71 17.30 -31.46 20.13
N VAL A 72 16.25 -30.64 20.07
CA VAL A 72 15.87 -29.97 18.82
C VAL A 72 16.61 -28.66 18.58
N LYS A 73 16.91 -27.90 19.65
CA LYS A 73 17.64 -26.61 19.72
C LYS A 73 17.14 -25.45 18.85
N THR A 74 16.56 -25.71 17.70
CA THR A 74 16.10 -24.73 16.71
C THR A 74 14.74 -25.14 16.15
N LYS A 75 14.00 -24.18 15.58
CA LYS A 75 12.71 -24.44 14.93
C LYS A 75 12.84 -25.43 13.77
N GLU A 76 13.87 -25.30 12.93
CA GLU A 76 14.12 -26.23 11.83
C GLU A 76 14.54 -27.61 12.34
N GLY A 77 15.34 -27.68 13.41
CA GLY A 77 15.68 -28.94 14.07
C GLY A 77 14.45 -29.67 14.62
N LEU A 78 13.49 -28.93 15.19
CA LEU A 78 12.21 -29.51 15.62
C LEU A 78 11.41 -30.06 14.43
N ILE A 79 11.35 -29.33 13.32
CA ILE A 79 10.66 -29.75 12.11
C ILE A 79 11.27 -31.04 11.57
N GLU A 80 12.58 -31.13 11.42
CA GLU A 80 13.22 -32.33 10.87
C GLU A 80 13.04 -33.55 11.80
N ASN A 81 13.03 -33.35 13.13
CA ASN A 81 12.67 -34.41 14.07
C ASN A 81 11.20 -34.87 13.88
N LEU A 82 10.24 -33.94 13.77
CA LEU A 82 8.83 -34.28 13.50
C LEU A 82 8.64 -34.96 12.13
N VAL A 83 9.41 -34.58 11.12
CA VAL A 83 9.43 -35.21 9.81
C VAL A 83 9.96 -36.65 9.91
N SER A 84 10.99 -36.88 10.72
CA SER A 84 11.60 -38.21 10.87
C SER A 84 10.66 -39.26 11.45
N GLU A 85 9.68 -38.84 12.25
CA GLU A 85 8.62 -39.69 12.81
C GLU A 85 7.54 -40.08 11.77
N SER A 86 7.60 -39.52 10.56
CA SER A 86 6.64 -39.76 9.48
C SER A 86 7.14 -40.84 8.53
N GLY A 87 6.29 -41.81 8.17
CA GLY A 87 6.74 -42.99 7.41
C GLY A 87 5.73 -43.59 6.44
N ASN A 88 4.43 -43.64 6.79
CA ASN A 88 3.39 -44.23 5.95
C ASN A 88 2.37 -43.16 5.52
N ALA A 89 2.36 -42.81 4.25
CA ALA A 89 1.35 -41.90 3.70
C ALA A 89 0.02 -42.61 3.49
N LYS A 90 -1.02 -42.14 4.19
CA LYS A 90 -2.38 -42.26 3.70
C LYS A 90 -2.54 -41.26 2.56
N ARG A 91 -3.25 -41.64 1.49
CA ARG A 91 -3.54 -40.73 0.36
C ARG A 91 -4.51 -39.63 0.79
N TRP A 92 -4.00 -38.57 1.38
CA TRP A 92 -4.79 -37.40 1.75
C TRP A 92 -5.14 -36.58 0.52
N SER A 93 -6.40 -36.15 0.43
CA SER A 93 -6.75 -35.01 -0.42
C SER A 93 -6.26 -33.72 0.23
N VAL A 94 -6.14 -32.66 -0.58
CA VAL A 94 -5.89 -31.29 -0.10
C VAL A 94 -6.90 -30.88 0.98
N SER A 95 -8.20 -31.10 0.77
CA SER A 95 -9.23 -30.76 1.77
C SER A 95 -9.08 -31.53 3.08
N LYS A 96 -8.66 -32.81 3.01
CA LYS A 96 -8.41 -33.60 4.21
C LYS A 96 -7.19 -33.07 4.97
N ALA A 97 -6.09 -32.76 4.26
CA ALA A 97 -4.89 -32.20 4.87
C ALA A 97 -5.18 -30.86 5.56
N ALA A 98 -5.89 -29.93 4.89
CA ALA A 98 -6.31 -28.66 5.48
C ALA A 98 -7.18 -28.87 6.73
N SER A 99 -8.18 -29.75 6.66
CA SER A 99 -9.05 -30.06 7.81
C SER A 99 -8.27 -30.65 8.99
N MET A 100 -7.28 -31.53 8.72
CA MET A 100 -6.41 -32.09 9.75
C MET A 100 -5.51 -31.03 10.38
N MET A 101 -4.99 -30.09 9.60
CA MET A 101 -4.18 -28.98 10.10
C MET A 101 -4.98 -28.04 11.01
N ILE A 102 -6.20 -27.68 10.59
CA ILE A 102 -7.14 -26.89 11.40
C ILE A 102 -7.47 -27.64 12.70
N ALA A 103 -7.79 -28.93 12.60
CA ALA A 103 -8.12 -29.72 13.77
C ALA A 103 -6.94 -29.86 14.74
N PHE A 104 -5.72 -30.06 14.23
CA PHE A 104 -4.49 -30.18 15.04
C PHE A 104 -4.16 -28.88 15.79
N THR A 105 -4.27 -27.74 15.11
CA THR A 105 -3.85 -26.43 15.65
C THR A 105 -4.82 -25.80 16.66
N LYS A 106 -6.03 -26.35 16.82
CA LYS A 106 -7.00 -25.87 17.83
C LYS A 106 -6.48 -26.05 19.26
N GLN A 107 -6.75 -25.07 20.13
CA GLN A 107 -6.31 -25.05 21.53
C GLN A 107 -6.75 -26.28 22.36
N THR A 108 -7.91 -26.86 22.02
CA THR A 108 -8.48 -28.06 22.68
C THR A 108 -8.29 -29.34 21.87
N SER A 109 -7.38 -29.36 20.89
CA SER A 109 -7.22 -30.51 20.01
C SER A 109 -6.79 -31.76 20.78
N PRO A 110 -7.51 -32.89 20.64
CA PRO A 110 -7.05 -34.18 21.15
C PRO A 110 -6.03 -34.84 20.22
N ILE A 111 -5.76 -34.26 19.05
CA ILE A 111 -4.89 -34.84 18.03
C ILE A 111 -3.44 -34.59 18.44
N THR A 112 -2.64 -35.65 18.50
CA THR A 112 -1.22 -35.57 18.78
C THR A 112 -0.39 -35.46 17.51
N PHE A 113 0.86 -35.02 17.61
CA PHE A 113 1.76 -34.99 16.46
C PHE A 113 2.03 -36.40 15.89
N LEU A 114 2.05 -37.43 16.75
CA LEU A 114 2.19 -38.84 16.34
C LEU A 114 1.00 -39.33 15.53
N ASP A 115 -0.22 -38.88 15.85
CA ASP A 115 -1.42 -39.22 15.08
C ASP A 115 -1.35 -38.68 13.65
N ILE A 116 -0.74 -37.50 13.48
CA ILE A 116 -0.48 -36.92 12.17
C ILE A 116 0.65 -37.66 11.46
N ALA A 117 1.80 -37.87 12.13
CA ALA A 117 3.00 -38.49 11.55
C ALA A 117 2.75 -39.90 11.00
N LYS A 118 1.88 -40.69 11.66
CA LYS A 118 1.47 -42.03 11.18
C LYS A 118 0.66 -42.03 9.88
N GLN A 119 0.22 -40.87 9.40
CA GLN A 119 -0.70 -40.74 8.28
C GLN A 119 -0.12 -40.03 7.06
N ILE A 120 1.07 -39.47 7.16
CA ILE A 120 1.72 -38.70 6.10
C ILE A 120 3.14 -39.22 5.86
N ASN A 121 3.66 -39.02 4.65
CA ASN A 121 5.09 -39.28 4.38
C ASN A 121 5.96 -38.07 4.78
N GLN A 122 7.28 -38.23 4.65
CA GLN A 122 8.24 -37.19 5.04
C GLN A 122 8.12 -35.89 4.22
N VAL A 123 7.77 -35.95 2.94
CA VAL A 123 7.60 -34.77 2.07
C VAL A 123 6.35 -34.00 2.48
N GLU A 124 5.25 -34.71 2.69
CA GLU A 124 3.99 -34.18 3.23
C GLU A 124 4.20 -33.57 4.63
N ALA A 125 4.89 -34.28 5.53
CA ALA A 125 5.23 -33.81 6.87
C ALA A 125 6.04 -32.53 6.86
N ARG A 126 7.01 -32.41 5.95
CA ARG A 126 7.86 -31.21 5.84
C ARG A 126 7.03 -29.97 5.50
N LEU A 127 6.07 -30.09 4.59
CA LEU A 127 5.13 -29.00 4.31
C LEU A 127 4.22 -28.75 5.51
N PHE A 128 3.62 -29.80 6.08
CA PHE A 128 2.68 -29.68 7.20
C PHE A 128 3.30 -28.94 8.40
N TRP A 129 4.45 -29.42 8.89
CA TRP A 129 5.08 -28.88 10.09
C TRP A 129 5.65 -27.49 9.89
N ARG A 130 6.19 -27.20 8.70
CA ARG A 130 6.65 -25.84 8.36
C ARG A 130 5.50 -24.84 8.40
N THR A 131 4.35 -25.20 7.82
CA THR A 131 3.16 -24.34 7.84
C THR A 131 2.66 -24.13 9.26
N VAL A 132 2.50 -25.20 10.05
CA VAL A 132 2.00 -25.12 11.44
C VAL A 132 2.91 -24.27 12.35
N LEU A 133 4.22 -24.32 12.16
CA LEU A 133 5.20 -23.58 12.98
C LEU A 133 5.53 -22.18 12.44
N GLY A 134 4.89 -21.77 11.34
CA GLY A 134 5.24 -20.54 10.63
C GLY A 134 6.70 -20.53 10.15
N ALA A 135 7.28 -21.71 9.94
CA ALA A 135 8.65 -21.87 9.49
C ALA A 135 8.68 -21.87 7.95
N ARG A 136 8.51 -20.67 7.38
CA ARG A 136 8.66 -20.23 5.97
C ARG A 136 7.40 -19.87 5.22
N LYS A 137 7.61 -18.93 4.28
CA LYS A 137 6.96 -18.89 2.96
C LYS A 137 7.99 -18.49 1.87
N ARG A 138 8.36 -19.40 0.95
CA ARG A 138 9.12 -19.01 -0.27
C ARG A 138 8.18 -18.54 -1.38
N ILE A 139 6.91 -18.92 -1.31
CA ILE A 139 5.83 -18.40 -2.14
C ILE A 139 5.09 -17.34 -1.32
N THR A 140 5.01 -16.11 -1.80
CA THR A 140 4.25 -15.04 -1.12
C THR A 140 2.75 -15.25 -1.32
N LYS A 141 1.93 -14.71 -0.41
CA LYS A 141 0.46 -14.70 -0.55
C LYS A 141 0.04 -14.04 -1.87
N GLU A 142 0.72 -12.97 -2.27
CA GLU A 142 0.55 -12.35 -3.58
C GLU A 142 0.84 -13.33 -4.73
N THR A 143 1.98 -14.02 -4.71
CA THR A 143 2.35 -14.99 -5.76
C THR A 143 1.32 -16.11 -5.85
N PHE A 144 0.81 -16.56 -4.70
CA PHE A 144 -0.28 -17.52 -4.64
C PHE A 144 -1.55 -16.95 -5.27
N LEU A 145 -2.01 -15.77 -4.84
CA LEU A 145 -3.21 -15.11 -5.38
C LEU A 145 -3.13 -14.90 -6.89
N ARG A 146 -2.00 -14.42 -7.42
CA ARG A 146 -1.75 -14.29 -8.86
C ARG A 146 -1.90 -15.62 -9.59
N ALA A 147 -1.39 -16.71 -9.01
CA ALA A 147 -1.50 -18.04 -9.60
C ALA A 147 -2.93 -18.58 -9.55
N VAL A 148 -3.76 -18.10 -8.63
CA VAL A 148 -5.14 -18.58 -8.41
C VAL A 148 -6.20 -17.60 -8.89
N LEU A 149 -5.86 -16.55 -9.65
CA LEU A 149 -6.82 -15.62 -10.24
C LEU A 149 -7.87 -16.32 -11.10
N ARG A 150 -9.13 -15.89 -10.98
CA ARG A 150 -10.27 -16.43 -11.74
C ARG A 150 -11.47 -15.48 -11.71
N ASN A 151 -12.57 -15.88 -12.36
CA ASN A 151 -13.85 -15.15 -12.38
C ASN A 151 -13.74 -13.70 -12.88
N GLY A 152 -12.88 -13.46 -13.89
CA GLY A 152 -12.70 -12.15 -14.49
C GLY A 152 -11.84 -11.18 -13.67
N VAL A 153 -11.32 -11.60 -12.51
CA VAL A 153 -10.31 -10.85 -11.75
C VAL A 153 -8.97 -10.99 -12.47
N ASP A 154 -8.40 -9.87 -12.91
CA ASP A 154 -7.13 -9.82 -13.63
C ASP A 154 -5.97 -9.35 -12.73
N GLU A 155 -4.75 -9.27 -13.26
CA GLU A 155 -3.61 -8.84 -12.44
C GLU A 155 -3.66 -7.35 -12.05
N SER A 156 -4.56 -6.55 -12.63
CA SER A 156 -4.66 -5.12 -12.32
C SER A 156 -5.18 -4.87 -10.91
N VAL A 157 -5.90 -5.81 -10.28
CA VAL A 157 -6.36 -5.65 -8.89
C VAL A 157 -5.24 -5.69 -7.85
N PHE A 158 -4.07 -6.27 -8.16
CA PHE A 158 -2.90 -6.16 -7.26
C PHE A 158 -2.30 -4.76 -7.29
N VAL A 159 -2.36 -4.10 -8.45
CA VAL A 159 -1.89 -2.72 -8.65
C VAL A 159 -2.91 -1.72 -8.08
N ARG A 160 -4.21 -1.93 -8.34
CA ARG A 160 -5.31 -1.06 -7.89
C ARG A 160 -5.64 -1.24 -6.40
N GLY A 161 -5.79 -2.48 -5.94
CA GLY A 161 -6.07 -2.83 -4.54
C GLY A 161 -4.83 -2.92 -3.65
N ARG A 162 -3.63 -2.59 -4.16
CA ARG A 162 -2.36 -2.56 -3.41
C ARG A 162 -2.15 -3.78 -2.51
N LEU A 163 -2.53 -4.94 -3.03
CA LEU A 163 -2.41 -6.24 -2.37
C LEU A 163 -0.98 -6.73 -2.51
N LEU A 164 -0.08 -6.26 -1.63
CA LEU A 164 1.36 -6.55 -1.72
C LEU A 164 1.83 -7.42 -0.55
N GLY A 165 2.73 -8.36 -0.85
CA GLY A 165 3.42 -9.17 0.15
C GLY A 165 2.54 -10.21 0.86
N ASP A 166 2.81 -10.44 2.15
CA ASP A 166 2.13 -11.42 3.02
C ASP A 166 1.09 -10.80 3.96
N ASN A 167 0.79 -9.50 3.80
CA ASN A 167 -0.25 -8.80 4.56
C ASN A 167 -1.67 -9.03 4.02
N ILE A 168 -1.81 -9.91 3.01
CA ILE A 168 -3.10 -10.21 2.41
C ILE A 168 -3.90 -11.15 3.30
N GLU A 169 -5.12 -10.77 3.70
CA GLU A 169 -6.09 -11.74 4.22
C GLU A 169 -6.56 -12.63 3.06
N LEU A 170 -5.87 -13.75 2.85
CA LEU A 170 -6.12 -14.66 1.73
C LEU A 170 -7.54 -15.20 1.78
N HIS A 171 -8.09 -15.42 2.99
CA HIS A 171 -9.46 -15.91 3.13
C HIS A 171 -10.45 -14.96 2.47
N ASP A 172 -10.37 -13.68 2.81
CA ASP A 172 -11.26 -12.64 2.33
C ASP A 172 -11.00 -12.33 0.85
N ALA A 173 -9.74 -12.33 0.42
CA ALA A 173 -9.38 -12.17 -1.00
C ALA A 173 -9.92 -13.32 -1.85
N ILE A 174 -9.75 -14.56 -1.41
CA ILE A 174 -10.29 -15.73 -2.12
C ILE A 174 -11.82 -15.68 -2.13
N HIS A 175 -12.46 -15.39 -0.99
CA HIS A 175 -13.91 -15.33 -0.90
C HIS A 175 -14.49 -14.24 -1.82
N THR A 176 -13.89 -13.05 -1.79
CA THR A 176 -14.24 -11.95 -2.69
C THR A 176 -14.04 -12.34 -4.15
N MET A 177 -12.95 -13.03 -4.49
CA MET A 177 -12.64 -13.44 -5.87
C MET A 177 -13.64 -14.48 -6.39
N LEU A 178 -14.08 -15.38 -5.51
CA LEU A 178 -15.00 -16.44 -5.87
C LEU A 178 -16.45 -16.00 -5.95
N HIS A 179 -16.88 -15.07 -5.09
CA HIS A 179 -18.30 -14.78 -4.89
C HIS A 179 -18.72 -13.37 -5.31
N THR A 180 -17.83 -12.38 -5.21
CA THR A 180 -18.12 -10.96 -5.49
C THR A 180 -16.90 -10.28 -6.12
N PRO A 181 -16.40 -10.77 -7.29
CA PRO A 181 -15.15 -10.32 -7.87
C PRO A 181 -15.13 -8.82 -8.19
N GLU A 182 -16.30 -8.21 -8.44
CA GLU A 182 -16.46 -6.78 -8.65
C GLU A 182 -15.96 -5.92 -7.49
N ARG A 183 -15.94 -6.45 -6.25
CA ARG A 183 -15.49 -5.72 -5.05
C ARG A 183 -13.98 -5.52 -4.99
N PHE A 184 -13.17 -6.21 -5.80
CA PHE A 184 -11.75 -5.88 -5.88
C PHE A 184 -11.48 -4.50 -6.50
N ASN A 185 -12.49 -3.90 -7.16
CA ASN A 185 -12.42 -2.53 -7.67
C ASN A 185 -13.00 -1.51 -6.68
N ASP A 186 -13.46 -1.94 -5.51
CA ASP A 186 -13.95 -1.06 -4.46
C ASP A 186 -12.78 -0.66 -3.54
N ASP A 187 -12.75 0.62 -3.13
CA ASP A 187 -11.70 1.19 -2.28
C ASP A 187 -11.57 0.46 -0.93
N SER A 188 -12.62 -0.26 -0.52
CA SER A 188 -12.71 -1.04 0.71
C SER A 188 -11.77 -2.25 0.78
N PHE A 189 -11.13 -2.68 -0.34
CA PHE A 189 -10.30 -3.88 -0.42
C PHE A 189 -8.77 -3.63 -0.40
N THR A 190 -8.32 -2.40 -0.10
CA THR A 190 -6.90 -1.99 -0.25
C THR A 190 -6.06 -2.23 1.01
N ILE A 191 -4.94 -2.98 0.93
CA ILE A 191 -4.14 -3.44 2.10
C ILE A 191 -3.01 -2.50 2.53
N TYR A 192 -2.48 -1.68 1.61
CA TYR A 192 -1.60 -0.57 1.97
C TYR A 192 -2.07 0.66 1.22
N VAL A 193 -2.32 1.77 1.93
CA VAL A 193 -2.70 3.04 1.33
C VAL A 193 -1.53 4.02 1.57
N PRO A 194 -0.86 4.56 0.52
CA PRO A 194 0.02 5.70 0.67
C PRO A 194 -0.75 6.77 1.43
N ARG A 195 -0.24 7.10 2.60
CA ARG A 195 -0.96 7.95 3.52
C ARG A 195 -1.19 9.30 2.87
N ARG A 196 -2.40 9.81 3.00
CA ARG A 196 -2.74 11.14 2.49
C ARG A 196 -1.97 12.17 3.29
N VAL A 197 -1.44 13.17 2.59
CA VAL A 197 -0.94 14.40 3.21
C VAL A 197 -2.00 15.47 3.05
N LYS A 198 -2.13 16.33 4.05
CA LYS A 198 -3.02 17.49 3.99
C LYS A 198 -2.23 18.78 4.06
N ALA A 199 -2.77 19.84 3.47
CA ALA A 199 -2.29 21.18 3.77
C ALA A 199 -2.43 21.43 5.28
N TRP A 200 -1.38 22.01 5.87
CA TRP A 200 -1.44 22.53 7.22
C TRP A 200 -2.43 23.70 7.27
N LYS A 201 -3.12 23.83 8.40
CA LYS A 201 -4.01 24.96 8.69
C LYS A 201 -3.65 25.51 10.06
N ASN A 202 -3.70 26.83 10.22
CA ASN A 202 -3.44 27.50 11.49
C ASN A 202 -4.37 27.09 12.65
N THR A 203 -5.48 26.40 12.36
CA THR A 203 -6.40 25.83 13.34
C THR A 203 -5.89 24.54 13.98
N LEU A 204 -4.88 23.88 13.40
CA LEU A 204 -4.28 22.67 13.95
C LEU A 204 -3.20 23.01 14.99
N ASN A 205 -3.38 22.55 16.22
CA ASN A 205 -2.33 22.61 17.23
C ASN A 205 -1.28 21.52 16.97
N LEU A 206 -0.12 21.93 16.44
CA LEU A 206 0.98 21.01 16.10
C LEU A 206 1.58 20.32 17.34
N THR A 207 1.61 20.99 18.49
CA THR A 207 2.12 20.39 19.73
C THR A 207 1.24 19.22 20.17
N ASP A 208 -0.08 19.37 20.07
CA ASP A 208 -1.03 18.31 20.42
C ASP A 208 -1.03 17.19 19.37
N TYR A 209 -0.87 17.54 18.09
CA TYR A 209 -0.91 16.60 16.98
C TYR A 209 0.34 15.71 16.90
N ASN A 210 1.53 16.29 16.96
CA ASN A 210 2.77 15.55 16.73
C ASN A 210 3.92 15.90 17.69
N GLY A 211 3.63 16.59 18.80
CA GLY A 211 4.65 17.02 19.74
C GLY A 211 5.47 18.23 19.29
N GLY A 212 5.00 18.97 18.26
CA GLY A 212 5.69 20.16 17.76
C GLY A 212 6.91 19.82 16.92
N LEU A 213 6.79 18.78 16.08
CA LEU A 213 7.88 18.28 15.24
C LEU A 213 7.64 18.60 13.76
N CYS A 214 8.72 18.75 13.02
CA CYS A 214 8.72 18.91 11.57
C CYS A 214 9.88 18.15 10.91
N GLN A 215 9.77 17.96 9.61
CA GLN A 215 10.79 17.39 8.73
C GLN A 215 10.93 18.29 7.51
N LEU A 216 12.16 18.60 7.13
CA LEU A 216 12.48 19.34 5.91
C LEU A 216 12.82 18.34 4.81
N ILE A 217 11.94 18.20 3.81
CA ILE A 217 12.16 17.33 2.67
C ILE A 217 12.68 18.20 1.53
N GLU A 218 13.89 17.90 1.05
CA GLU A 218 14.49 18.67 -0.04
C GLU A 218 13.62 18.65 -1.30
N GLY A 219 13.50 19.81 -1.95
CA GLY A 219 12.64 19.99 -3.12
C GLY A 219 11.13 20.07 -2.80
N LYS A 220 10.32 20.24 -3.85
CA LYS A 220 8.87 20.48 -3.74
C LYS A 220 8.03 19.20 -3.54
N GLY A 221 8.56 18.21 -2.81
CA GLY A 221 7.70 17.15 -2.23
C GLY A 221 7.45 15.96 -3.14
N ASN A 222 8.40 15.62 -4.03
CA ASN A 222 8.31 14.41 -4.84
C ASN A 222 8.50 13.16 -3.96
N ARG A 223 7.39 12.52 -3.62
CA ARG A 223 7.34 11.28 -2.85
C ARG A 223 7.61 10.07 -3.75
N VAL A 224 8.56 9.23 -3.34
CA VAL A 224 8.82 7.91 -3.90
C VAL A 224 8.57 6.87 -2.81
N ILE A 225 7.80 5.83 -3.16
CA ILE A 225 7.64 4.65 -2.31
C ILE A 225 8.60 3.59 -2.81
N GLU A 226 9.42 3.06 -1.89
CA GLU A 226 10.28 1.93 -2.13
C GLU A 226 9.87 0.77 -1.21
N HIS A 227 9.82 -0.42 -1.78
CA HIS A 227 9.50 -1.64 -1.06
C HIS A 227 10.77 -2.46 -0.87
N THR A 228 11.04 -2.84 0.37
CA THR A 228 12.09 -3.80 0.72
C THR A 228 11.46 -5.08 1.26
N ASP A 229 12.27 -6.11 1.51
CA ASP A 229 11.78 -7.38 2.06
C ASP A 229 11.25 -7.22 3.50
N ASP A 230 11.76 -6.24 4.26
CA ASP A 230 11.49 -6.10 5.70
C ASP A 230 10.58 -4.89 6.03
N CYS A 231 10.49 -3.90 5.14
CA CYS A 231 9.72 -2.68 5.37
C CYS A 231 9.31 -1.96 4.09
N VAL A 232 8.36 -1.03 4.22
CA VAL A 232 7.99 -0.07 3.18
C VAL A 232 8.59 1.28 3.55
N VAL A 233 9.34 1.87 2.63
CA VAL A 233 10.07 3.12 2.83
C VAL A 233 9.42 4.23 2.01
N GLU A 234 9.17 5.36 2.65
CA GLU A 234 8.77 6.59 2.00
C GLU A 234 9.98 7.54 1.96
N LYS A 235 10.38 7.91 0.74
CA LYS A 235 11.60 8.70 0.50
C LYS A 235 11.43 9.75 -0.59
N SER A 236 12.34 10.72 -0.63
CA SER A 236 12.43 11.69 -1.73
C SER A 236 13.00 11.02 -2.99
N LYS A 237 12.95 11.71 -4.14
CA LYS A 237 13.59 11.23 -5.38
C LYS A 237 15.10 11.10 -5.21
N GLU A 238 15.67 11.94 -4.38
CA GLU A 238 17.09 12.05 -4.05
C GLU A 238 17.52 10.98 -3.04
N GLY A 239 16.56 10.26 -2.44
CA GLY A 239 16.79 9.11 -1.57
C GLY A 239 16.64 9.36 -0.07
N GLN A 240 16.30 10.57 0.35
CA GLN A 240 16.10 10.89 1.78
C GLN A 240 14.83 10.22 2.31
N ILE A 241 14.97 9.39 3.33
CA ILE A 241 13.89 8.59 3.92
C ILE A 241 13.23 9.38 5.04
N TYR A 242 11.91 9.57 4.98
CA TYR A 242 11.19 10.37 5.97
C TYR A 242 9.98 9.65 6.61
N ASP A 243 9.60 8.47 6.12
CA ASP A 243 8.72 7.53 6.83
C ASP A 243 9.12 6.09 6.49
N VAL A 244 8.80 5.16 7.38
CA VAL A 244 9.01 3.73 7.16
C VAL A 244 7.97 2.94 7.92
N PHE A 245 7.44 1.89 7.31
CA PHE A 245 6.47 0.98 7.92
C PHE A 245 7.04 -0.43 8.00
N PHE A 246 7.03 -1.00 9.21
CA PHE A 246 7.40 -2.39 9.48
C PHE A 246 6.13 -3.21 9.69
N PRO A 247 5.75 -4.09 8.74
CA PRO A 247 4.52 -4.89 8.84
C PRO A 247 4.37 -5.70 10.13
N ASP A 248 5.48 -6.26 10.61
CA ASP A 248 5.48 -7.13 11.80
C ASP A 248 5.39 -6.35 13.12
N GLU A 249 5.50 -5.01 13.07
CA GLU A 249 5.53 -4.15 14.25
C GLU A 249 4.73 -2.85 14.03
N PRO A 250 3.40 -2.95 13.82
CA PRO A 250 2.56 -1.80 13.48
C PRO A 250 2.47 -0.77 14.62
N ASP A 251 2.71 -1.21 15.86
CA ASP A 251 2.61 -0.41 17.07
C ASP A 251 3.78 0.58 17.26
N LEU A 252 4.82 0.53 16.42
CA LEU A 252 5.95 1.44 16.53
C LEU A 252 5.56 2.87 16.12
N SER A 253 5.94 3.85 16.95
CA SER A 253 5.85 5.27 16.62
C SER A 253 6.76 5.64 15.44
N LEU A 254 6.51 6.77 14.77
CA LEU A 254 7.37 7.20 13.65
C LEU A 254 8.85 7.29 14.04
N ILE A 255 9.14 7.82 15.23
CA ILE A 255 10.50 8.01 15.72
C ILE A 255 11.18 6.65 15.91
N ASP A 256 10.46 5.68 16.49
CA ASP A 256 10.97 4.33 16.70
C ASP A 256 11.19 3.60 15.37
N ARG A 257 10.27 3.76 14.41
CA ARG A 257 10.38 3.19 13.05
C ARG A 257 11.62 3.73 12.33
N LEU A 258 11.80 5.06 12.29
CA LEU A 258 12.96 5.68 11.64
C LEU A 258 14.28 5.31 12.36
N SER A 259 14.27 5.27 13.69
CA SER A 259 15.44 4.85 14.49
C SER A 259 15.81 3.39 14.26
N ARG A 260 14.81 2.51 14.12
CA ARG A 260 14.99 1.09 13.82
C ARG A 260 15.62 0.88 12.44
N LEU A 261 15.19 1.64 11.44
CA LEU A 261 15.78 1.57 10.11
C LEU A 261 17.24 2.04 10.14
N GLY A 262 17.47 3.21 10.74
CA GLY A 262 18.79 3.83 10.86
C GLY A 262 19.46 4.16 9.52
N GLY A 263 20.65 4.76 9.58
CA GLY A 263 21.45 5.10 8.41
C GLY A 263 21.54 6.60 8.12
N PRO A 264 22.45 6.99 7.20
CA PRO A 264 22.74 8.41 6.91
C PRO A 264 21.61 9.12 6.16
N ASP A 265 20.77 8.36 5.44
CA ASP A 265 19.71 8.92 4.59
C ASP A 265 18.38 9.08 5.33
N VAL A 266 18.32 8.73 6.62
CA VAL A 266 17.10 8.82 7.44
C VAL A 266 16.93 10.23 7.99
N LEU A 267 15.84 10.89 7.58
CA LEU A 267 15.45 12.21 8.01
C LEU A 267 14.63 12.13 9.32
N MET A 268 15.31 12.25 10.44
CA MET A 268 14.66 12.30 11.75
C MET A 268 13.84 13.59 11.92
N PRO A 269 12.60 13.52 12.46
CA PRO A 269 11.85 14.71 12.83
C PRO A 269 12.61 15.56 13.87
N ILE A 270 12.54 16.87 13.71
CA ILE A 270 13.15 17.87 14.59
C ILE A 270 12.09 18.81 15.15
N SER A 271 12.39 19.49 16.26
CA SER A 271 11.52 20.53 16.80
C SER A 271 11.32 21.67 15.79
N ILE A 272 10.09 22.18 15.71
CA ILE A 272 9.74 23.29 14.82
C ILE A 272 10.59 24.53 15.20
N PRO A 273 11.40 25.08 14.26
CA PRO A 273 12.17 26.30 14.48
C PRO A 273 11.29 27.56 14.42
N SER A 274 11.90 28.75 14.38
CA SER A 274 11.14 29.99 14.18
C SER A 274 10.38 29.98 12.84
N TRP A 275 9.24 30.66 12.80
CA TRP A 275 8.44 30.78 11.57
C TRP A 275 9.21 31.39 10.41
N SER A 276 10.08 32.37 10.66
CA SER A 276 10.99 32.91 9.64
C SER A 276 11.86 31.82 9.00
N THR A 277 12.38 30.89 9.80
CA THR A 277 13.20 29.77 9.30
C THR A 277 12.36 28.78 8.50
N ILE A 278 11.13 28.54 8.94
CA ILE A 278 10.17 27.68 8.23
C ILE A 278 9.79 28.27 6.86
N GLU A 279 9.61 29.59 6.79
CA GLU A 279 9.35 30.32 5.54
C GLU A 279 10.54 30.21 4.58
N ASP A 280 11.76 30.48 5.05
CA ASP A 280 12.99 30.33 4.28
C ASP A 280 13.15 28.89 3.74
N TRP A 281 12.83 27.88 4.56
CA TRP A 281 12.86 26.48 4.17
C TRP A 281 11.85 26.17 3.05
N ALA A 282 10.64 26.69 3.17
CA ALA A 282 9.54 26.42 2.27
C ALA A 282 9.74 27.03 0.87
N GLU A 283 10.65 28.00 0.70
CA GLU A 283 10.99 28.58 -0.60
C GLU A 283 11.44 27.54 -1.62
N GLN A 284 12.27 26.58 -1.21
CA GLN A 284 12.83 25.56 -2.11
C GLN A 284 12.46 24.12 -1.71
N ASN A 285 11.95 23.92 -0.50
CA ASN A 285 11.73 22.60 0.07
C ASN A 285 10.29 22.40 0.51
N THR A 286 9.98 21.19 0.97
CA THR A 286 8.70 20.85 1.57
C THR A 286 8.86 20.72 3.07
N VAL A 287 8.16 21.55 3.82
CA VAL A 287 8.07 21.43 5.28
C VAL A 287 6.92 20.48 5.62
N ARG A 288 7.24 19.33 6.20
CA ARG A 288 6.31 18.29 6.63
C ARG A 288 6.14 18.31 8.14
N PHE A 289 4.90 18.23 8.62
CA PHE A 289 4.53 17.97 10.01
C PHE A 289 4.03 16.52 10.11
N PRO A 290 4.89 15.56 10.48
CA PRO A 290 4.54 14.14 10.40
C PRO A 290 3.52 13.73 11.46
N ASN A 291 2.78 12.65 11.20
CA ASN A 291 2.05 11.90 12.25
C ASN A 291 3.07 11.01 12.99
N THR A 292 3.21 11.20 14.30
CA THR A 292 4.17 10.46 15.13
C THR A 292 3.59 9.18 15.72
N SER A 293 2.28 8.99 15.66
CA SER A 293 1.58 7.82 16.18
C SER A 293 2.00 6.51 15.50
N PRO A 294 1.63 5.36 16.09
CA PRO A 294 1.70 4.05 15.44
C PRO A 294 1.09 4.04 14.04
N TYR A 295 1.46 3.04 13.24
CA TYR A 295 1.00 3.01 11.86
C TYR A 295 -0.47 2.59 11.76
N ASP A 296 -1.37 3.56 11.52
CA ASP A 296 -2.74 3.32 11.05
C ASP A 296 -2.87 3.63 9.53
N VAL A 297 -3.64 2.80 8.82
CA VAL A 297 -3.97 2.90 7.38
C VAL A 297 -5.04 3.96 7.12
N GLN A 298 -5.93 4.21 8.08
CA GLN A 298 -7.03 5.16 7.96
C GLN A 298 -6.62 6.59 8.29
N GLU A 299 -5.50 6.76 9.00
CA GLU A 299 -5.00 8.06 9.42
C GLU A 299 -4.15 8.76 8.36
N GLU A 300 -4.08 10.08 8.51
CA GLU A 300 -3.21 10.93 7.71
C GLU A 300 -1.75 10.69 8.06
N GLY A 301 -0.89 10.77 7.05
CA GLY A 301 0.55 10.55 7.24
C GLY A 301 1.30 11.79 7.67
N ALA A 302 0.77 12.97 7.31
CA ALA A 302 1.35 14.25 7.65
C ALA A 302 0.44 15.42 7.26
N HIS A 303 0.72 16.57 7.86
CA HIS A 303 0.44 17.86 7.22
C HIS A 303 1.67 18.37 6.49
N ILE A 304 1.48 19.12 5.42
CA ILE A 304 2.55 19.85 4.72
C ILE A 304 2.25 21.34 4.78
N LEU A 305 3.26 22.16 5.01
CA LEU A 305 3.10 23.60 4.88
C LEU A 305 2.86 23.94 3.41
N VAL A 306 1.69 24.49 3.15
CA VAL A 306 1.36 25.14 1.87
C VAL A 306 1.23 26.61 2.22
N LEU A 307 2.06 27.45 1.63
CA LEU A 307 2.00 28.88 1.87
C LEU A 307 0.75 29.41 1.16
N ASP A 308 -0.21 29.95 1.92
CA ASP A 308 -1.56 30.33 1.42
C ASP A 308 -1.50 31.32 0.23
N TYR A 309 -0.46 32.15 0.15
CA TYR A 309 -0.23 33.07 -0.96
C TYR A 309 0.15 32.39 -2.28
N HIS A 310 0.48 31.09 -2.28
CA HIS A 310 0.75 30.31 -3.48
C HIS A 310 -0.51 29.68 -4.09
N ILE A 311 -1.65 29.72 -3.39
CA ILE A 311 -2.90 29.16 -3.92
C ILE A 311 -3.64 30.24 -4.70
N HIS A 312 -3.71 30.06 -6.01
CA HIS A 312 -4.35 31.00 -6.91
C HIS A 312 -5.64 30.39 -7.48
N PRO A 313 -6.82 30.97 -7.20
CA PRO A 313 -8.04 30.70 -7.95
C PRO A 313 -7.91 31.28 -9.36
N VAL A 314 -7.78 30.41 -10.35
CA VAL A 314 -7.63 30.72 -11.78
C VAL A 314 -8.81 30.17 -12.58
N ARG A 315 -9.07 30.73 -13.76
CA ARG A 315 -10.09 30.22 -14.68
C ARG A 315 -9.48 29.15 -15.59
N LEU A 316 -10.20 28.06 -15.80
CA LEU A 316 -9.91 27.11 -16.88
C LEU A 316 -10.26 27.74 -18.24
N SER A 317 -9.27 27.88 -19.12
CA SER A 317 -9.48 28.47 -20.46
C SER A 317 -9.61 27.41 -21.55
N TRP A 318 -8.82 26.35 -21.46
CA TRP A 318 -8.85 25.24 -22.39
C TRP A 318 -8.34 23.97 -21.71
N TYR A 319 -8.63 22.81 -22.29
CA TYR A 319 -8.00 21.56 -21.88
C TYR A 319 -7.71 20.68 -23.08
N LYS A 320 -6.71 19.81 -22.95
CA LYS A 320 -6.24 18.89 -23.98
C LYS A 320 -5.92 17.56 -23.35
N ALA A 321 -6.64 16.52 -23.75
CA ALA A 321 -6.39 15.17 -23.28
C ALA A 321 -5.13 14.59 -23.95
N GLY A 322 -4.18 14.11 -23.15
CA GLY A 322 -3.07 13.26 -23.56
C GLY A 322 -3.43 11.77 -23.40
N GLU A 323 -2.45 10.89 -23.55
CA GLU A 323 -2.65 9.44 -23.38
C GLU A 323 -2.85 9.05 -21.91
N ILE A 324 -2.17 9.76 -20.99
CA ILE A 324 -2.14 9.48 -19.55
C ILE A 324 -2.29 10.73 -18.67
N ASP A 325 -2.38 11.90 -19.29
CA ASP A 325 -2.48 13.19 -18.62
C ASP A 325 -3.46 14.10 -19.35
N VAL A 326 -3.83 15.19 -18.70
CA VAL A 326 -4.57 16.29 -19.29
C VAL A 326 -3.86 17.57 -18.96
N GLU A 327 -3.61 18.32 -20.03
CA GLU A 327 -3.06 19.66 -19.97
C GLU A 327 -4.20 20.65 -19.98
N MET A 328 -4.19 21.57 -19.02
CA MET A 328 -5.24 22.56 -18.79
C MET A 328 -4.64 23.95 -18.85
N GLY A 329 -5.15 24.80 -19.74
CA GLY A 329 -4.81 26.21 -19.80
C GLY A 329 -5.47 26.98 -18.67
N ILE A 330 -4.71 27.89 -18.09
CA ILE A 330 -5.17 28.70 -16.95
C ILE A 330 -5.11 30.19 -17.29
N GLU A 331 -6.13 30.90 -16.83
CA GLU A 331 -6.29 32.35 -17.01
C GLU A 331 -6.54 33.04 -15.65
N VAL A 332 -6.08 34.27 -15.54
CA VAL A 332 -6.40 35.20 -14.45
C VAL A 332 -7.23 36.36 -14.99
N LEU A 333 -7.76 37.19 -14.11
CA LEU A 333 -8.42 38.43 -14.52
C LEU A 333 -7.42 39.57 -14.65
N ASP A 334 -7.57 40.37 -15.69
CA ASP A 334 -6.97 41.71 -15.81
C ASP A 334 -8.11 42.72 -15.97
N GLY A 335 -8.59 43.24 -14.83
CA GLY A 335 -9.79 44.07 -14.80
C GLY A 335 -11.03 43.28 -15.19
N THR A 336 -11.48 43.40 -16.45
CA THR A 336 -12.64 42.68 -17.00
C THR A 336 -12.27 41.58 -17.99
N ASP A 337 -11.02 41.52 -18.42
CA ASP A 337 -10.57 40.59 -19.44
C ASP A 337 -9.83 39.39 -18.81
N PHE A 338 -9.81 38.26 -19.53
CA PHE A 338 -9.03 37.09 -19.11
C PHE A 338 -7.65 37.11 -19.77
N PHE A 339 -6.62 36.85 -18.97
CA PHE A 339 -5.24 36.80 -19.44
C PHE A 339 -4.65 35.41 -19.19
N GLN A 340 -4.08 34.79 -20.23
CA GLN A 340 -3.52 33.43 -20.12
C GLN A 340 -2.17 33.46 -19.41
N VAL A 341 -2.04 32.69 -18.33
CA VAL A 341 -0.87 32.70 -17.44
C VAL A 341 -0.20 31.34 -17.32
N GLY A 342 -0.41 30.48 -18.32
CA GLY A 342 0.27 29.21 -18.47
C GLY A 342 -0.68 28.03 -18.63
N SER A 343 -0.18 26.86 -18.23
CA SER A 343 -0.93 25.61 -18.24
C SER A 343 -0.44 24.67 -17.14
N VAL A 344 -1.34 23.87 -16.60
CA VAL A 344 -1.04 22.81 -15.62
C VAL A 344 -1.36 21.45 -16.20
N ARG A 345 -0.65 20.41 -15.75
CA ARG A 345 -0.94 19.02 -16.13
C ARG A 345 -1.43 18.23 -14.93
N THR A 346 -2.40 17.36 -15.18
CA THR A 346 -2.87 16.38 -14.19
C THR A 346 -3.04 15.02 -14.85
N THR A 347 -2.69 13.94 -14.16
CA THR A 347 -2.91 12.57 -14.63
C THR A 347 -4.32 12.07 -14.31
N ASN A 348 -5.16 12.93 -13.75
CA ASN A 348 -6.43 12.56 -13.12
C ASN A 348 -7.61 12.68 -14.10
N LEU A 349 -7.64 11.85 -15.15
CA LEU A 349 -8.69 11.90 -16.17
C LEU A 349 -9.13 10.52 -16.69
N ASP A 350 -9.63 9.69 -15.79
CA ASP A 350 -10.59 8.64 -16.14
C ASP A 350 -12.04 9.18 -16.09
N ASP A 351 -12.99 8.40 -16.59
CA ASP A 351 -14.44 8.68 -16.57
C ASP A 351 -15.03 8.77 -15.16
N THR A 352 -14.25 8.41 -14.14
CA THR A 352 -14.56 8.60 -12.72
C THR A 352 -13.93 9.85 -12.12
N SER A 353 -13.03 10.52 -12.83
CA SER A 353 -12.20 11.59 -12.28
C SER A 353 -13.03 12.82 -11.93
N TYR A 354 -12.62 13.47 -10.84
CA TYR A 354 -13.25 14.69 -10.36
C TYR A 354 -13.23 15.79 -11.43
N VAL A 355 -12.13 15.91 -12.18
CA VAL A 355 -11.98 16.90 -13.25
C VAL A 355 -12.99 16.63 -14.36
N TYR A 356 -13.10 15.39 -14.82
CA TYR A 356 -14.06 15.03 -15.87
C TYR A 356 -15.51 15.29 -15.44
N ARG A 357 -15.89 14.86 -14.23
CA ARG A 357 -17.25 15.10 -13.70
C ARG A 357 -17.55 16.58 -13.52
N ALA A 358 -16.57 17.37 -13.11
CA ALA A 358 -16.72 18.81 -12.99
C ALA A 358 -16.93 19.47 -14.36
N LEU A 359 -16.11 19.15 -15.37
CA LEU A 359 -16.29 19.66 -16.74
C LEU A 359 -17.65 19.30 -17.34
N LYS A 360 -18.12 18.07 -17.11
CA LYS A 360 -19.45 17.63 -17.56
C LYS A 360 -20.60 18.44 -16.96
N ARG A 361 -20.46 18.99 -15.74
CA ARG A 361 -21.48 19.88 -15.14
C ARG A 361 -21.61 21.22 -15.86
N TYR A 362 -20.55 21.67 -16.52
CA TYR A 362 -20.54 22.90 -17.32
C TYR A 362 -20.91 22.64 -18.80
N ASP A 363 -21.60 21.53 -19.06
CA ASP A 363 -22.13 21.11 -20.37
C ASP A 363 -21.06 20.96 -21.46
N VAL A 364 -19.83 20.66 -21.04
CA VAL A 364 -18.72 20.34 -21.94
C VAL A 364 -18.85 18.88 -22.36
N ASN A 365 -19.57 18.63 -23.45
CA ASN A 365 -20.15 17.32 -23.77
C ASN A 365 -19.26 16.30 -24.50
N GLU A 366 -18.00 16.59 -24.79
CA GLU A 366 -17.09 15.63 -25.44
C GLU A 366 -15.74 15.62 -24.73
N LEU A 367 -15.29 14.44 -24.28
CA LEU A 367 -13.86 14.23 -24.06
C LEU A 367 -13.21 14.45 -25.43
N PRO A 368 -12.32 15.43 -25.60
CA PRO A 368 -11.64 15.61 -26.87
C PRO A 368 -10.89 14.32 -27.19
N ASN A 369 -10.89 13.94 -28.46
CA ASN A 369 -9.97 12.91 -28.94
C ASN A 369 -8.56 13.23 -28.43
N VAL A 370 -7.81 12.20 -28.02
CA VAL A 370 -6.43 12.35 -27.54
C VAL A 370 -5.65 13.26 -28.49
N GLY A 371 -5.06 14.32 -27.94
CA GLY A 371 -4.29 15.32 -28.67
C GLY A 371 -5.08 16.52 -29.21
N VAL A 372 -6.40 16.58 -29.08
CA VAL A 372 -7.21 17.73 -29.51
C VAL A 372 -7.40 18.71 -28.37
N LYS A 373 -7.07 19.99 -28.61
CA LYS A 373 -7.28 21.10 -27.67
C LYS A 373 -8.74 21.57 -27.76
N TYR A 374 -9.43 21.64 -26.62
CA TYR A 374 -10.78 22.19 -26.51
C TYR A 374 -10.75 23.50 -25.72
N GLU A 375 -11.28 24.58 -26.29
CA GLU A 375 -11.35 25.89 -25.64
C GLU A 375 -12.72 26.10 -25.01
N LEU A 376 -12.75 26.55 -23.74
CA LEU A 376 -14.00 26.83 -23.06
C LEU A 376 -14.60 28.14 -23.59
N PRO A 377 -15.94 28.23 -23.73
CA PRO A 377 -16.58 29.47 -24.12
C PRO A 377 -16.25 30.61 -23.13
N PRO A 378 -16.07 31.86 -23.59
CA PRO A 378 -15.71 33.00 -22.73
C PRO A 378 -16.69 33.27 -21.58
N HIS A 379 -17.96 32.91 -21.76
CA HIS A 379 -19.01 33.07 -20.74
C HIS A 379 -19.06 31.92 -19.72
N THR A 380 -18.30 30.86 -19.91
CA THR A 380 -18.18 29.74 -18.97
C THR A 380 -16.99 30.00 -18.04
N CYS A 381 -17.26 30.12 -16.75
CA CYS A 381 -16.24 30.30 -15.72
C CYS A 381 -16.15 29.03 -14.87
N VAL A 382 -15.16 28.20 -15.15
CA VAL A 382 -14.78 27.08 -14.29
C VAL A 382 -13.57 27.51 -13.48
N VAL A 383 -13.77 27.73 -12.19
CA VAL A 383 -12.69 28.14 -11.29
C VAL A 383 -11.89 26.93 -10.83
N MET A 384 -10.58 27.04 -10.88
CA MET A 384 -9.61 26.05 -10.46
C MET A 384 -8.69 26.68 -9.43
N SER A 385 -8.34 25.96 -8.38
CA SER A 385 -7.20 26.32 -7.56
C SER A 385 -5.96 25.65 -8.13
N ILE A 386 -4.93 26.47 -8.35
CA ILE A 386 -3.57 26.00 -8.58
C ILE A 386 -2.70 26.41 -7.42
N SER A 387 -1.63 25.65 -7.18
CA SER A 387 -0.54 26.05 -6.30
C SER A 387 0.64 26.47 -7.16
N SER A 388 1.10 27.71 -7.05
CA SER A 388 2.28 28.21 -7.77
C SER A 388 3.18 29.00 -6.80
N PRO A 389 4.45 28.62 -6.62
CA PRO A 389 5.36 29.30 -5.71
C PRO A 389 5.87 30.65 -6.23
N SER A 390 5.80 30.89 -7.54
CA SER A 390 6.27 32.13 -8.16
C SER A 390 5.46 32.47 -9.41
N PHE A 391 5.49 33.75 -9.79
CA PHE A 391 4.95 34.28 -11.03
C PHE A 391 6.07 35.02 -11.78
N ASN A 392 6.35 34.60 -13.01
CA ASN A 392 7.35 35.23 -13.85
C ASN A 392 6.76 36.50 -14.48
N THR A 393 7.18 37.67 -14.00
CA THR A 393 6.68 38.96 -14.48
C THR A 393 7.12 39.31 -15.89
N THR A 394 8.17 38.68 -16.41
CA THR A 394 8.65 38.91 -17.79
C THR A 394 7.84 38.10 -18.80
N GLU A 395 7.58 36.82 -18.49
CA GLU A 395 6.80 35.91 -19.34
C GLU A 395 5.29 35.97 -19.05
N MET A 396 4.90 36.66 -17.97
CA MET A 396 3.53 36.79 -17.47
C MET A 396 2.86 35.44 -17.24
N CYS A 397 3.58 34.51 -16.61
CA CYS A 397 3.10 33.15 -16.36
C CYS A 397 3.47 32.62 -14.97
N PHE A 398 2.64 31.72 -14.45
CA PHE A 398 2.95 30.97 -13.24
C PHE A 398 4.06 29.95 -13.50
N GLU A 399 5.07 29.93 -12.62
CA GLU A 399 6.14 28.93 -12.68
C GLU A 399 5.81 27.77 -11.75
N HIS A 400 6.06 26.53 -12.21
CA HIS A 400 5.83 25.32 -11.40
C HIS A 400 4.39 25.16 -10.88
N ALA A 401 3.40 25.67 -11.62
CA ALA A 401 2.01 25.55 -11.23
C ALA A 401 1.56 24.08 -11.14
N ILE A 402 0.97 23.72 -10.00
CA ILE A 402 0.41 22.40 -9.73
C ILE A 402 -1.09 22.52 -9.61
N PHE A 403 -1.83 21.68 -10.34
CA PHE A 403 -3.28 21.58 -10.18
C PHE A 403 -3.64 21.09 -8.77
N HIS A 404 -4.47 21.85 -8.06
CA HIS A 404 -4.97 21.46 -6.74
C HIS A 404 -6.39 20.88 -6.83
N GLN A 405 -7.37 21.70 -7.23
CA GLN A 405 -8.77 21.26 -7.38
C GLN A 405 -9.59 22.22 -8.27
N ILE A 406 -10.80 21.79 -8.65
CA ILE A 406 -11.85 22.64 -9.22
C ILE A 406 -12.75 23.14 -8.09
N GLU A 407 -13.03 24.43 -8.07
CA GLU A 407 -13.77 25.12 -7.02
C GLU A 407 -15.22 25.38 -7.46
N ASN A 408 -16.12 24.45 -7.15
CA ASN A 408 -17.52 24.53 -7.62
C ASN A 408 -18.34 25.67 -7.00
N ASN A 409 -17.84 26.30 -5.93
CA ASN A 409 -18.55 27.36 -5.21
C ASN A 409 -17.99 28.75 -5.51
N MET A 410 -17.00 28.86 -6.38
CA MET A 410 -16.36 30.12 -6.77
C MET A 410 -16.85 30.57 -8.15
N GLY A 411 -16.87 31.87 -8.35
CA GLY A 411 -17.22 32.51 -9.62
C GLY A 411 -16.13 33.44 -10.12
N ILE A 412 -16.47 34.25 -11.13
CA ILE A 412 -15.54 35.22 -11.72
C ILE A 412 -14.98 36.21 -10.69
N GLY A 413 -15.77 36.59 -9.68
CA GLY A 413 -15.35 37.54 -8.65
C GLY A 413 -14.30 37.01 -7.68
N ASP A 414 -14.06 35.69 -7.67
CA ASP A 414 -13.10 35.04 -6.79
C ASP A 414 -11.75 34.77 -7.48
N LEU A 415 -11.64 35.07 -8.78
CA LEU A 415 -10.42 34.84 -9.55
C LEU A 415 -9.31 35.80 -9.15
N THR A 416 -8.08 35.28 -9.12
CA THR A 416 -6.86 36.07 -8.94
C THR A 416 -6.78 37.17 -10.01
N GLN A 417 -6.47 38.40 -9.59
CA GLN A 417 -6.21 39.51 -10.52
C GLN A 417 -4.72 39.55 -10.87
N LEU A 418 -4.41 39.86 -12.12
CA LEU A 418 -3.05 40.04 -12.62
C LEU A 418 -2.31 41.11 -11.82
N VAL A 419 -2.98 42.20 -11.48
CA VAL A 419 -2.41 43.27 -10.64
C VAL A 419 -2.03 42.80 -9.24
N ASP A 420 -2.75 41.83 -8.66
CA ASP A 420 -2.41 41.28 -7.35
C ASP A 420 -1.09 40.50 -7.44
N MET A 421 -0.80 39.88 -8.58
CA MET A 421 0.43 39.12 -8.82
C MET A 421 1.63 40.00 -9.15
N MET A 422 1.41 41.15 -9.78
CA MET A 422 2.47 42.11 -10.12
C MET A 422 2.98 42.90 -8.90
N VAL A 423 2.25 42.87 -7.78
CA VAL A 423 2.60 43.58 -6.54
C VAL A 423 3.27 42.64 -5.51
N MET A 424 3.31 41.33 -5.77
CA MET A 424 3.91 40.31 -4.88
C MET A 424 5.46 40.23 -4.93
N GLU A 425 6.16 41.33 -5.28
CA GLU A 425 7.63 41.44 -5.14
C GLU A 425 8.09 41.77 -3.71
#